data_AF-A0A7S2IDP3-F1
#
_entry.id   AF-A0A7S2IDP3-F1
#
_cell.length_a   1.000
_cell.length_b   1.000
_cell.length_c   1.000
_cell.angle_alpha   90.00
_cell.angle_beta   90.00
_cell.angle_gamma   90.00
#
_symmetry.space_group_name_H-M   'P 1'
#
loop_
_entity.id
_entity.type
_entity.pdbx_description
1 polymer ?
#
loop_
_entity_poly.entity_id
_entity_poly.type
_entity_poly.pdbx_seq_one_letter_code
_entity_poly.pdbx_strand_id
1 'polypeptide(L)'
;ARCCSSDDCAQVAIRCGFVPSLLSHLDAQDAPPEQRQWSQEQRRKVQLEALSALFQLVQCVPEAFIEAQGNGVLLRLLMTTHSREVQKKCLHLLQVAVRSGPRFAEELGQLGAVGVLIELFTDQDNMMSSRQLCASVLAGLCSNNPSNC
;
A
#
# COMPACT_ATOMS: atom_id res chain seq x y z
N ALA A 1 6.54 -13.23 -13.58
CA ALA A 1 5.77 -14.23 -12.82
C ALA A 1 4.33 -14.22 -13.31
N ARG A 2 3.80 -15.36 -13.82
CA ARG A 2 2.44 -15.49 -14.40
C ARG A 2 1.41 -16.08 -13.41
N CYS A 3 1.75 -16.18 -12.12
CA CYS A 3 0.85 -16.76 -11.13
C CYS A 3 -0.35 -15.86 -10.80
N CYS A 4 -0.32 -14.57 -11.09
CA CYS A 4 -1.43 -13.66 -10.76
C CYS A 4 -2.61 -13.73 -11.75
N SER A 5 -2.48 -14.48 -12.85
CA SER A 5 -3.52 -14.62 -13.88
C SER A 5 -4.22 -15.99 -13.90
N SER A 6 -3.95 -16.84 -12.90
CA SER A 6 -4.66 -18.10 -12.69
C SER A 6 -5.42 -18.05 -11.36
N ASP A 7 -6.73 -18.28 -11.40
CA ASP A 7 -7.59 -18.29 -10.21
C ASP A 7 -7.10 -19.29 -9.15
N ASP A 8 -6.54 -20.41 -9.57
CA ASP A 8 -5.96 -21.42 -8.66
C ASP A 8 -4.80 -20.85 -7.84
N CYS A 9 -3.95 -20.03 -8.46
CA CYS A 9 -2.82 -19.41 -7.77
C CYS A 9 -3.28 -18.32 -6.80
N ALA A 10 -4.33 -17.56 -7.15
CA ALA A 10 -4.94 -16.59 -6.25
C ALA A 10 -5.52 -17.29 -5.01
N GLN A 11 -6.21 -18.42 -5.18
CA GLN A 11 -6.76 -19.23 -4.08
C GLN A 11 -5.65 -19.80 -3.18
N VAL A 12 -4.55 -20.29 -3.76
CA VAL A 12 -3.40 -20.76 -2.98
C VAL A 12 -2.78 -19.61 -2.17
N ALA A 13 -2.61 -18.42 -2.77
CA ALA A 13 -2.07 -17.25 -2.08
C ALA A 13 -2.93 -16.84 -0.87
N ILE A 14 -4.26 -16.89 -1.01
CA ILE A 14 -5.19 -16.65 0.10
C ILE A 14 -5.02 -17.73 1.18
N ARG A 15 -5.10 -19.01 0.80
CA ARG A 15 -5.01 -20.15 1.74
C ARG A 15 -3.71 -20.18 2.54
N CYS A 16 -2.61 -19.78 1.92
CA CYS A 16 -1.31 -19.73 2.57
C CYS A 16 -1.09 -18.46 3.42
N GLY A 17 -2.06 -17.55 3.50
CA GLY A 17 -1.90 -16.29 4.23
C GLY A 17 -0.81 -15.39 3.63
N PHE A 18 -0.65 -15.42 2.30
CA PHE A 18 0.47 -14.73 1.64
C PHE A 18 0.34 -13.21 1.76
N VAL A 19 -0.86 -12.65 1.61
CA VAL A 19 -1.11 -11.22 1.75
C VAL A 19 -0.78 -10.72 3.18
N PRO A 20 -1.33 -11.31 4.26
CA PRO A 20 -0.93 -10.97 5.63
C PRO A 20 0.57 -11.07 5.88
N SER A 21 1.22 -12.12 5.34
CA SER A 21 2.67 -12.32 5.49
C SER A 21 3.46 -11.17 4.86
N LEU A 22 3.10 -10.73 3.65
CA LEU A 22 3.73 -9.59 3.00
C LEU A 22 3.50 -8.28 3.76
N LEU A 23 2.28 -8.07 4.29
CA LEU A 23 1.97 -6.89 5.10
C LEU A 23 2.77 -6.85 6.40
N SER A 24 3.06 -8.00 7.02
CA SER A 24 3.92 -8.08 8.22
C SER A 24 5.35 -7.58 8.00
N HIS A 25 5.84 -7.59 6.75
CA HIS A 25 7.15 -7.04 6.40
C HIS A 25 7.12 -5.53 6.15
N LEU A 26 5.92 -4.93 6.03
CA LEU A 26 5.73 -3.50 5.88
C LEU A 26 5.57 -2.81 7.23
N ASP A 27 4.95 -3.48 8.21
CA ASP A 27 4.72 -2.92 9.53
C ASP A 27 5.97 -3.00 10.41
N ALA A 28 6.54 -1.83 10.72
CA ALA A 28 7.70 -1.74 11.61
C ALA A 28 7.35 -1.93 13.09
N GLN A 29 6.09 -1.79 13.49
CA GLN A 29 5.67 -1.88 14.90
C GLN A 29 5.54 -3.33 15.36
N ASP A 30 5.05 -4.21 14.49
CA ASP A 30 4.85 -5.64 14.77
C ASP A 30 5.90 -6.54 14.12
N ALA A 31 7.09 -5.99 13.84
CA ALA A 31 8.18 -6.73 13.22
C ALA A 31 8.57 -7.96 14.09
N PRO A 32 8.50 -9.19 13.54
CA PRO A 32 8.97 -10.40 14.19
C PRO A 32 10.39 -10.26 14.77
N PRO A 33 10.75 -11.00 15.84
CA PRO A 33 12.06 -10.91 16.49
C PRO A 33 13.23 -11.07 15.51
N GLU A 34 13.06 -11.92 14.49
CA GLU A 34 14.03 -12.18 13.42
C GLU A 34 14.31 -10.95 12.55
N GLN A 35 13.29 -10.11 12.32
CA GLN A 35 13.42 -8.88 11.53
C GLN A 35 14.12 -7.75 12.29
N ARG A 36 14.18 -7.83 13.63
CA ARG A 36 14.88 -6.83 14.46
C ARG A 36 16.39 -6.85 14.23
N GLN A 37 16.93 -7.97 13.73
CA GLN A 37 18.35 -8.11 13.41
C GLN A 37 18.71 -7.53 12.03
N TRP A 38 17.72 -7.18 11.21
CA TRP A 38 17.96 -6.70 9.86
C TRP A 38 18.48 -5.26 9.86
N SER A 39 19.48 -5.03 9.00
CA SER A 39 19.92 -3.67 8.69
C SER A 39 18.79 -2.87 8.05
N GLN A 40 18.91 -1.54 8.09
CA GLN A 40 17.93 -0.66 7.44
C GLN A 40 17.83 -0.95 5.93
N GLU A 41 18.96 -1.27 5.28
CA GLU A 41 19.00 -1.60 3.86
C GLU A 41 18.32 -2.93 3.55
N GLN A 42 18.48 -3.95 4.40
CA GLN A 42 17.79 -5.23 4.26
C GLN A 42 16.27 -5.04 4.40
N ARG A 43 15.83 -4.32 5.44
CA ARG A 43 14.41 -3.99 5.64
C ARG A 43 13.82 -3.27 4.44
N ARG A 44 14.54 -2.25 3.94
CA ARG A 44 14.13 -1.49 2.74
C ARG A 44 13.95 -2.41 1.53
N LYS A 45 14.89 -3.30 1.25
CA LYS A 45 14.79 -4.25 0.13
C LYS A 45 13.57 -5.16 0.26
N VAL A 46 13.35 -5.74 1.44
CA VAL A 46 12.19 -6.60 1.68
C VAL A 46 10.88 -5.82 1.51
N GLN A 47 10.79 -4.60 2.04
CA GLN A 47 9.63 -3.73 1.85
C GLN A 47 9.35 -3.45 0.37
N LEU A 48 10.39 -3.16 -0.43
CA LEU A 48 10.23 -2.89 -1.86
C LEU A 48 9.71 -4.11 -2.62
N GLU A 49 10.20 -5.31 -2.31
CA GLU A 49 9.72 -6.55 -2.92
C GLU A 49 8.30 -6.90 -2.46
N ALA A 50 8.00 -6.74 -1.17
CA ALA A 50 6.67 -6.96 -0.62
C ALA A 50 5.63 -6.02 -1.26
N LEU A 51 5.95 -4.72 -1.38
CA LEU A 51 5.09 -3.76 -2.09
C LEU A 51 4.88 -4.13 -3.55
N SER A 52 5.91 -4.66 -4.23
CA SER A 52 5.82 -5.07 -5.63
C SER A 52 4.93 -6.30 -5.82
N ALA A 53 5.00 -7.26 -4.90
CA ALA A 53 4.11 -8.42 -4.87
C ALA A 53 2.67 -8.00 -4.55
N LEU A 54 2.47 -7.16 -3.53
CA LEU A 54 1.17 -6.64 -3.13
C LEU A 54 0.48 -5.83 -4.25
N PHE A 55 1.25 -5.09 -5.04
CA PHE A 55 0.73 -4.37 -6.21
C PHE A 55 0.03 -5.29 -7.21
N GLN A 56 0.56 -6.49 -7.42
CA GLN A 56 -0.11 -7.48 -8.27
C GLN A 56 -1.27 -8.14 -7.54
N LEU A 57 -1.10 -8.50 -6.27
CA LEU A 57 -2.10 -9.22 -5.50
C LEU A 57 -3.37 -8.41 -5.23
N VAL A 58 -3.28 -7.10 -4.98
CA VAL A 58 -4.44 -6.22 -4.78
C VAL A 58 -5.39 -6.22 -5.99
N GLN A 59 -4.86 -6.44 -7.19
CA GLN A 59 -5.66 -6.50 -8.42
C GLN A 59 -6.37 -7.85 -8.57
N CYS A 60 -5.84 -8.91 -7.96
CA CYS A 60 -6.34 -10.28 -8.09
C CYS A 60 -7.22 -10.70 -6.91
N VAL A 61 -6.83 -10.30 -5.69
CA VAL A 61 -7.44 -10.69 -4.41
C VAL A 61 -7.65 -9.46 -3.51
N PRO A 62 -8.39 -8.43 -3.96
CA PRO A 62 -8.58 -7.19 -3.21
C PRO A 62 -9.15 -7.41 -1.80
N GLU A 63 -10.11 -8.32 -1.65
CA GLU A 63 -10.74 -8.61 -0.35
C GLU A 63 -9.74 -9.12 0.69
N ALA A 64 -8.81 -10.01 0.29
CA ALA A 64 -7.79 -10.53 1.20
C ALA A 64 -6.84 -9.43 1.72
N PHE A 65 -6.62 -8.38 0.93
CA PHE A 65 -5.83 -7.22 1.35
C PHE A 65 -6.59 -6.35 2.34
N ILE A 66 -7.87 -6.10 2.09
CA ILE A 66 -8.74 -5.34 2.99
C ILE A 66 -8.91 -6.05 4.33
N GLU A 67 -9.26 -7.34 4.31
CA GLU A 67 -9.42 -8.16 5.52
C GLU A 67 -8.16 -8.19 6.38
N ALA A 68 -6.99 -8.14 5.74
CA ALA A 68 -5.69 -8.06 6.41
C ALA A 68 -5.29 -6.64 6.86
N GLN A 69 -6.21 -5.68 6.88
CA GLN A 69 -5.97 -4.28 7.28
C GLN A 69 -4.88 -3.59 6.42
N GLY A 70 -4.76 -3.98 5.16
CA GLY A 70 -3.67 -3.54 4.28
C GLY A 70 -3.63 -2.02 4.06
N ASN A 71 -4.79 -1.35 4.02
CA ASN A 71 -4.88 0.11 3.91
C ASN A 71 -4.19 0.82 5.09
N GLY A 72 -4.43 0.35 6.32
CA GLY A 72 -3.84 0.92 7.53
C GLY A 72 -2.34 0.72 7.59
N VAL A 73 -1.86 -0.50 7.26
CA VAL A 73 -0.43 -0.81 7.21
C VAL A 73 0.29 0.05 6.16
N LEU A 74 -0.31 0.17 4.98
CA LEU A 74 0.26 0.93 3.87
C LEU A 74 0.34 2.44 4.18
N LEU A 75 -0.72 3.01 4.74
CA LEU A 75 -0.74 4.42 5.12
C LEU A 75 0.29 4.71 6.22
N ARG A 76 0.39 3.82 7.22
CA ARG A 76 1.40 3.95 8.28
C ARG A 76 2.82 3.88 7.73
N LEU A 77 3.10 2.95 6.81
CA LEU A 77 4.40 2.87 6.14
C LEU A 77 4.69 4.16 5.35
N LEU A 78 3.70 4.68 4.62
CA LEU A 78 3.84 5.91 3.84
C LEU A 78 4.22 7.11 4.74
N MET A 79 3.63 7.21 5.93
CA MET A 79 3.89 8.29 6.89
C MET A 79 5.23 8.13 7.64
N THR A 80 5.74 6.91 7.79
CA THR A 80 6.92 6.62 8.61
C THR A 80 8.19 6.38 7.80
N THR A 81 8.09 6.11 6.50
CA THR A 81 9.25 5.83 5.67
C THR A 81 10.04 7.08 5.31
N HIS A 82 11.36 7.00 5.44
CA HIS A 82 12.29 8.02 4.91
C HIS A 82 12.84 7.65 3.53
N SER A 83 12.48 6.48 3.00
CA SER A 83 12.93 6.04 1.68
C SER A 83 11.98 6.52 0.59
N ARG A 84 12.47 7.40 -0.29
CA ARG A 84 11.71 7.91 -1.44
C ARG A 84 11.22 6.80 -2.38
N GLU A 85 11.99 5.72 -2.52
CA GLU A 85 11.59 4.56 -3.33
C GLU A 85 10.41 3.80 -2.71
N VAL A 86 10.45 3.58 -1.39
CA VAL A 86 9.36 2.92 -0.65
C VAL A 86 8.12 3.80 -0.68
N GLN A 87 8.25 5.10 -0.41
CA GLN A 87 7.16 6.07 -0.48
C GLN A 87 6.48 6.03 -1.85
N LYS A 88 7.27 6.08 -2.94
CA LYS A 88 6.74 6.01 -4.31
C LYS A 88 6.01 4.70 -4.60
N LYS A 89 6.53 3.55 -4.15
CA LYS A 89 5.84 2.26 -4.30
C LYS A 89 4.54 2.21 -3.50
N CYS A 90 4.50 2.81 -2.31
CA CYS A 90 3.27 2.93 -1.53
C CYS A 90 2.21 3.72 -2.29
N LEU A 91 2.58 4.87 -2.88
CA LEU A 91 1.67 5.67 -3.69
C LEU A 91 1.15 4.92 -4.93
N HIS A 92 2.00 4.13 -5.60
CA HIS A 92 1.55 3.27 -6.71
C HIS A 92 0.58 2.18 -6.25
N LEU A 93 0.83 1.56 -5.10
CA LEU A 93 -0.09 0.56 -4.54
C LEU A 93 -1.43 1.21 -4.17
N LEU A 94 -1.42 2.37 -3.52
CA LEU A 94 -2.64 3.15 -3.23
C LEU A 94 -3.41 3.49 -4.50
N GLN A 95 -2.72 3.92 -5.57
CA GLN A 95 -3.35 4.26 -6.85
C GLN A 95 -4.10 3.08 -7.46
N VAL A 96 -3.57 1.86 -7.31
CA VAL A 96 -4.25 0.64 -7.78
C VAL A 96 -5.38 0.25 -6.83
N ALA A 97 -5.15 0.32 -5.52
CA ALA A 97 -6.13 -0.03 -4.50
C ALA A 97 -7.43 0.80 -4.64
N VAL A 98 -7.33 2.12 -4.80
CA VAL A 98 -8.51 2.99 -4.98
C VAL A 98 -9.29 2.71 -6.28
N ARG A 99 -8.65 2.08 -7.28
CA ARG A 99 -9.30 1.66 -8.52
C ARG A 99 -9.94 0.27 -8.41
N SER A 100 -9.53 -0.54 -7.44
CA SER A 100 -10.06 -1.89 -7.23
C SER A 100 -11.48 -1.90 -6.64
N GLY A 101 -11.94 -0.80 -6.02
CA GLY A 101 -13.33 -0.67 -5.58
C GLY A 101 -13.59 0.47 -4.60
N PRO A 102 -14.87 0.86 -4.40
CA PRO A 102 -15.25 1.99 -3.54
C PRO A 102 -14.89 1.78 -2.07
N ARG A 103 -14.94 0.52 -1.59
CA ARG A 103 -14.57 0.15 -0.22
C ARG A 103 -13.16 0.61 0.17
N PHE A 104 -12.20 0.55 -0.77
CA PHE A 104 -10.85 1.06 -0.52
C PHE A 104 -10.84 2.57 -0.26
N ALA A 105 -11.57 3.34 -1.07
CA ALA A 105 -11.63 4.78 -0.93
C ALA A 105 -12.34 5.21 0.37
N GLU A 106 -13.39 4.49 0.77
CA GLU A 106 -14.10 4.71 2.04
C GLU A 106 -13.17 4.45 3.24
N GLU A 107 -12.52 3.29 3.30
CA GLU A 107 -11.62 2.95 4.41
C GLU A 107 -10.40 3.89 4.47
N LEU A 108 -9.76 4.19 3.34
CA LEU A 108 -8.64 5.13 3.29
C LEU A 108 -9.06 6.54 3.73
N GLY A 109 -10.26 6.98 3.36
CA GLY A 109 -10.86 8.23 3.82
C GLY A 109 -10.99 8.28 5.35
N GLN A 110 -11.58 7.24 5.94
CA GLN A 110 -11.75 7.10 7.39
C GLN A 110 -10.41 7.06 8.15
N LEU A 111 -9.37 6.51 7.53
CA LEU A 111 -8.01 6.48 8.07
C LEU A 111 -7.26 7.81 7.95
N GLY A 112 -7.86 8.84 7.33
CA GLY A 112 -7.25 10.16 7.17
C GLY A 112 -6.27 10.25 6.00
N ALA A 113 -6.33 9.33 5.01
CA ALA A 113 -5.41 9.31 3.88
C ALA A 113 -5.45 10.60 3.05
N VAL A 114 -6.60 11.29 2.97
CA VAL A 114 -6.75 12.54 2.22
C VAL A 114 -5.79 13.62 2.74
N GLY A 115 -5.76 13.83 4.06
CA GLY A 115 -4.86 14.81 4.68
C GLY A 115 -3.38 14.48 4.43
N VAL A 116 -3.00 13.21 4.65
CA VAL A 116 -1.63 12.73 4.42
C VAL A 116 -1.19 12.96 2.97
N LEU A 117 -2.05 12.68 1.99
CA LEU A 117 -1.73 12.86 0.59
C LEU A 117 -1.64 14.34 0.17
N ILE A 118 -2.45 15.21 0.78
CA ILE A 118 -2.34 16.67 0.57
C ILE A 118 -1.02 17.19 1.12
N GLU A 119 -0.64 16.79 2.34
CA GLU A 119 0.65 17.16 2.92
C GLU A 119 1.81 16.74 2.00
N LEU A 120 1.85 15.47 1.57
CA LEU A 120 2.85 14.98 0.63
C LEU A 120 2.84 15.68 -0.73
N PHE A 121 1.66 16.10 -1.21
CA PHE A 121 1.53 16.85 -2.45
C PHE A 121 2.09 18.26 -2.34
N THR A 122 1.87 18.93 -1.20
CA THR A 122 2.31 20.31 -0.96
C THR A 122 3.77 20.43 -0.58
N ASP A 123 4.38 19.35 -0.09
CA ASP A 123 5.80 19.28 0.23
C ASP A 123 6.67 19.52 -1.03
N GLN A 124 7.44 20.61 -1.00
CA GLN A 124 8.29 21.03 -2.13
C GLN A 124 9.54 20.17 -2.29
N ASP A 125 9.96 19.46 -1.25
CA ASP A 125 11.10 18.54 -1.30
C ASP A 125 10.74 17.23 -2.02
N ASN A 126 9.45 16.95 -2.19
CA ASN A 126 8.97 15.82 -2.96
C ASN A 126 9.12 16.04 -4.48
N MET A 127 9.61 14.99 -5.14
CA MET A 127 9.71 14.97 -6.59
C MET A 127 8.35 15.20 -7.24
N MET A 128 8.33 15.91 -8.37
CA MET A 128 7.08 16.18 -9.09
C MET A 128 6.32 14.90 -9.44
N SER A 129 7.02 13.81 -9.76
CA SER A 129 6.38 12.51 -10.02
C SER A 129 5.62 11.94 -8.80
N SER A 130 6.14 12.10 -7.58
CA SER A 130 5.43 11.69 -6.35
C SER A 130 4.21 12.57 -6.11
N ARG A 131 4.33 13.88 -6.30
CA ARG A 131 3.20 14.82 -6.17
C ARG A 131 2.09 14.52 -7.19
N GLN A 132 2.45 14.21 -8.43
CA GLN A 132 1.47 13.75 -9.45
C GLN A 132 0.77 12.45 -9.03
N LEU A 133 1.48 11.52 -8.41
CA LEU A 133 0.86 10.30 -7.87
C LEU A 133 -0.11 10.63 -6.74
N CYS A 134 0.27 11.50 -5.79
CA CYS A 134 -0.65 11.95 -4.72
C CYS A 134 -1.94 12.54 -5.31
N ALA A 135 -1.83 13.45 -6.29
CA ALA A 135 -2.99 14.02 -6.95
C ALA A 135 -3.86 12.96 -7.65
N SER A 136 -3.23 11.97 -8.30
CA SER A 136 -3.97 10.86 -8.92
C SER A 136 -4.68 9.97 -7.89
N VAL A 137 -4.08 9.73 -6.73
CA VAL A 137 -4.70 8.93 -5.66
C VAL A 137 -5.85 9.72 -5.04
N LEU A 138 -5.64 11.00 -4.73
CA LEU A 138 -6.68 11.91 -4.23
C LEU A 138 -7.89 11.96 -5.16
N ALA A 139 -7.67 12.12 -6.46
CA ALA A 139 -8.75 12.07 -7.45
C ALA A 139 -9.53 10.74 -7.38
N GLY A 140 -8.84 9.61 -7.18
CA GLY A 140 -9.46 8.31 -6.98
C GLY A 140 -10.25 8.20 -5.68
N LEU A 141 -9.72 8.75 -4.58
CA LEU A 141 -10.38 8.76 -3.27
C LEU A 141 -11.66 9.60 -3.26
N CYS A 142 -11.65 10.74 -3.96
CA CYS A 142 -12.78 11.65 -4.04
C CYS A 142 -13.82 11.20 -5.09
N SER A 143 -13.41 10.39 -6.07
CA SER A 143 -14.30 9.90 -7.13
C SER A 143 -15.39 9.03 -6.53
N ASN A 144 -16.64 9.49 -6.63
CA ASN A 144 -17.83 8.82 -6.09
C ASN A 144 -17.83 8.64 -4.57
N ASN A 145 -17.06 9.44 -3.83
CA ASN A 145 -17.03 9.40 -2.37
C ASN A 145 -17.06 10.82 -1.78
N PRO A 146 -18.25 11.41 -1.58
CA PRO A 146 -18.40 12.79 -1.13
C PRO A 146 -17.81 13.08 0.25
N SER A 147 -17.69 12.06 1.12
CA SER A 147 -17.06 12.21 2.44
C SER A 147 -15.55 12.47 2.38
N ASN A 148 -14.92 12.22 1.23
CA ASN A 148 -13.50 12.45 1.01
C ASN A 148 -13.20 13.81 0.33
N CYS A 149 -14.22 14.62 0.04
CA CYS A 149 -14.12 15.89 -0.68
C CYS A 149 -14.21 17.10 0.25
#